data_AF-A0A4Q5NIJ6-F1
#
_entry.id   AF-A0A4Q5NIJ6-F1
#
_cell.length_a   1.000
_cell.length_b   1.000
_cell.length_c   1.000
_cell.angle_alpha   90.00
_cell.angle_beta   90.00
_cell.angle_gamma   90.00
#
_symmetry.space_group_name_H-M   'P 1'
#
loop_
_entity.id
_entity.type
_entity.pdbx_description
1 polymer ?
#
loop_
_entity_poly.entity_id
_entity_poly.type
_entity_poly.pdbx_seq_one_letter_code
_entity_poly.pdbx_strand_id
1 'polypeptide(L)'
;MLSDTLTAVATRYPNAITAWFFFIVFPIASCSFWTLLNKSKLQRAWHAYAQSIALTLGYLVLVFGVVIVPISAFQIFLAPALLESSPAWRKVLLALFQIPEWFVAQAFWLVPLVWLLWGSIAPRAFIRRQIGSAIS
;
A
#
# COMPACT_ATOMS: atom_id res chain seq x y z
N MET A 1 2.75 25.75 0.79
CA MET A 1 2.10 24.76 1.68
C MET A 1 2.42 23.31 1.33
N LEU A 2 2.03 22.78 0.17
CA LEU A 2 2.29 21.36 -0.16
C LEU A 2 3.78 21.08 -0.43
N SER A 3 4.50 22.01 -1.08
CA SER A 3 5.96 21.92 -1.26
C SER A 3 6.71 22.06 0.07
N ASP A 4 6.29 22.96 0.96
CA ASP A 4 6.95 23.15 2.27
C ASP A 4 6.79 21.92 3.16
N THR A 5 5.62 21.28 3.10
CA THR A 5 5.33 20.03 3.81
C THR A 5 6.17 18.88 3.24
N LEU A 6 6.26 18.76 1.91
CA LEU A 6 7.13 17.77 1.26
C LEU A 6 8.61 17.98 1.59
N THR A 7 9.06 19.23 1.63
CA THR A 7 10.47 19.58 1.93
C THR A 7 10.80 19.29 3.39
N ALA A 8 9.86 19.55 4.32
CA ALA A 8 9.99 19.19 5.73
C ALA A 8 10.01 17.67 5.95
N VAL A 9 9.22 16.91 5.19
CA VAL A 9 9.24 15.44 5.24
C VAL A 9 10.54 14.89 4.66
N ALA A 10 11.04 15.46 3.57
CA ALA A 10 12.29 15.04 2.93
C ALA A 10 13.52 15.27 3.81
N THR A 11 13.52 16.36 4.58
CA THR A 11 14.62 16.68 5.50
C THR A 11 14.55 15.88 6.81
N ARG A 12 13.35 15.62 7.34
CA ARG A 12 13.19 14.92 8.63
C ARG A 12 13.15 13.39 8.52
N TYR A 13 12.66 12.85 7.40
CA TYR A 13 12.45 11.42 7.21
C TYR A 13 12.91 10.94 5.82
N PRO A 14 14.20 11.12 5.46
CA PRO A 14 14.71 10.73 4.14
C PRO A 14 14.50 9.22 3.86
N ASN A 15 14.66 8.38 4.88
CA ASN A 15 14.46 6.93 4.77
C ASN A 15 13.01 6.55 4.44
N ALA A 16 12.03 7.34 4.90
CA ALA A 16 10.64 7.11 4.57
C ALA A 16 10.41 7.38 3.09
N ILE A 17 10.94 8.47 2.54
CA ILE A 17 10.83 8.79 1.10
C ILE A 17 11.44 7.70 0.24
N THR A 18 12.62 7.19 0.61
CA THR A 18 13.26 6.08 -0.11
C THR A 18 12.38 4.82 -0.06
N ALA A 19 11.78 4.52 1.10
CA ALA A 19 10.84 3.41 1.23
C ALA A 19 9.59 3.63 0.36
N TRP A 20 9.04 4.84 0.31
CA TRP A 20 7.90 5.19 -0.56
C TRP A 20 8.21 5.03 -2.05
N PHE A 21 9.40 5.44 -2.49
CA PHE A 21 9.85 5.19 -3.85
C PHE A 21 9.99 3.70 -4.13
N PHE A 22 10.58 2.94 -3.21
CA PHE A 22 10.66 1.49 -3.31
C PHE A 22 9.26 0.85 -3.39
N PHE A 23 8.30 1.40 -2.63
CA PHE A 23 6.88 1.03 -2.67
C PHE A 23 6.17 1.29 -4.00
N ILE A 24 6.76 2.01 -4.94
CA ILE A 24 6.17 2.21 -6.27
C ILE A 24 6.99 1.48 -7.33
N VAL A 25 8.32 1.58 -7.23
CA VAL A 25 9.25 1.03 -8.21
C VAL A 25 9.24 -0.50 -8.20
N PHE A 26 9.16 -1.13 -7.03
CA PHE A 26 9.25 -2.58 -6.93
C PHE A 26 8.13 -3.36 -7.67
N PRO A 27 6.83 -3.00 -7.57
CA PRO A 27 5.76 -3.64 -8.33
C PRO A 27 5.93 -3.48 -9.82
N ILE A 28 6.38 -2.30 -10.26
CA ILE A 28 6.62 -2.01 -11.67
C ILE A 28 7.77 -2.90 -12.18
N ALA A 29 8.86 -2.98 -11.42
CA ALA A 29 10.00 -3.84 -11.74
C ALA A 29 9.58 -5.33 -11.75
N SER A 30 8.81 -5.78 -10.76
CA SER A 30 8.30 -7.15 -10.66
C SER A 30 7.37 -7.50 -11.81
N CYS A 31 6.40 -6.63 -12.14
CA CYS A 31 5.52 -6.79 -13.30
C CYS A 31 6.32 -6.86 -14.60
N SER A 32 7.32 -6.00 -14.75
CA SER A 32 8.20 -5.99 -15.93
C SER A 32 8.96 -7.30 -16.04
N PHE A 33 9.57 -7.76 -14.95
CA PHE A 33 10.32 -9.01 -14.88
C PHE A 33 9.47 -10.21 -15.26
N TRP A 34 8.30 -10.38 -14.65
CA TRP A 34 7.42 -11.51 -14.95
C TRP A 34 6.84 -11.46 -16.36
N THR A 35 6.54 -10.28 -16.88
CA THR A 35 6.05 -10.11 -18.26
C THR A 35 7.16 -10.47 -19.25
N LEU A 36 8.38 -9.99 -19.04
CA LEU A 36 9.53 -10.29 -19.90
C LEU A 36 9.84 -11.79 -19.93
N LEU A 37 9.85 -12.45 -18.78
CA LEU A 37 10.08 -13.89 -18.67
C LEU A 37 9.05 -14.74 -19.45
N ASN A 38 7.81 -14.24 -19.58
CA ASN A 38 6.72 -14.97 -20.23
C ASN A 38 6.30 -14.36 -21.58
N LYS A 39 7.10 -13.44 -22.13
CA LYS A 39 6.73 -12.69 -23.35
C LYS A 39 6.40 -13.60 -24.52
N SER A 40 7.13 -14.70 -24.70
CA SER A 40 6.90 -15.67 -25.78
C SER A 40 5.61 -16.46 -25.65
N LYS A 41 5.02 -16.52 -24.45
CA LYS A 41 3.78 -17.24 -24.14
C LYS A 41 2.55 -16.33 -24.06
N LEU A 42 2.75 -15.02 -24.15
CA LEU A 42 1.69 -14.02 -24.04
C LEU A 42 1.33 -13.49 -25.42
N GLN A 43 0.07 -13.65 -25.84
CA GLN A 43 -0.40 -13.08 -27.11
C GLN A 43 -0.32 -11.53 -27.15
N ARG A 44 -0.56 -10.86 -26.01
CA ARG A 44 -0.53 -9.39 -25.89
C ARG A 44 0.24 -8.94 -24.66
N ALA A 45 1.57 -9.06 -24.71
CA ALA A 45 2.46 -8.78 -23.58
C ALA A 45 2.25 -7.39 -22.95
N TRP A 46 2.04 -6.34 -23.77
CA TRP A 46 1.82 -4.98 -23.26
C TRP A 46 0.49 -4.83 -22.50
N HIS A 47 -0.57 -5.49 -22.98
CA HIS A 47 -1.87 -5.46 -22.32
C HIS A 47 -1.82 -6.22 -20.98
N ALA A 48 -1.17 -7.38 -20.96
CA ALA A 48 -0.96 -8.16 -19.75
C ALA A 48 -0.11 -7.39 -18.71
N TYR A 49 0.90 -6.66 -19.16
CA TYR A 49 1.72 -5.78 -18.31
C TYR A 49 0.89 -4.67 -17.66
N ALA A 50 0.12 -3.91 -18.46
CA ALA A 50 -0.71 -2.83 -17.96
C ALA A 50 -1.76 -3.30 -16.94
N GLN A 51 -2.41 -4.44 -17.21
CA GLN A 51 -3.38 -5.03 -16.28
C GLN A 51 -2.71 -5.56 -15.00
N SER A 52 -1.53 -6.17 -15.11
CA SER A 52 -0.75 -6.63 -13.96
C SER A 52 -0.35 -5.45 -13.07
N ILE A 53 0.10 -4.33 -13.65
CA ILE A 53 0.41 -3.12 -12.89
C ILE A 53 -0.83 -2.55 -12.23
N ALA A 54 -1.94 -2.42 -12.96
CA ALA A 54 -3.19 -1.89 -12.42
C ALA A 54 -3.70 -2.73 -11.24
N LEU A 55 -3.60 -4.05 -11.31
CA LEU A 55 -3.94 -4.96 -10.20
C LEU A 55 -3.01 -4.77 -9.00
N THR A 56 -1.71 -4.67 -9.25
CA THR A 56 -0.69 -4.63 -8.18
C THR A 56 -0.65 -3.28 -7.48
N LEU A 57 -0.79 -2.18 -8.22
CA LEU A 57 -0.90 -0.82 -7.68
C LEU A 57 -2.31 -0.50 -7.17
N GLY A 58 -3.36 -1.14 -7.70
CA GLY A 58 -4.73 -0.98 -7.22
C GLY A 58 -4.87 -1.38 -5.75
N TYR A 59 -4.11 -2.38 -5.30
CA TYR A 59 -4.04 -2.76 -3.88
C TYR A 59 -3.45 -1.64 -3.00
N LEU A 60 -2.40 -0.94 -3.46
CA LEU A 60 -1.86 0.22 -2.75
C LEU A 60 -2.92 1.31 -2.64
N VAL A 61 -3.58 1.66 -3.75
CA VAL A 61 -4.63 2.69 -3.75
C VAL A 61 -5.77 2.31 -2.80
N LEU A 62 -6.15 1.03 -2.75
CA LEU A 62 -7.19 0.56 -1.84
C LEU A 62 -6.76 0.63 -0.37
N VAL A 63 -5.54 0.21 -0.04
CA VAL A 63 -5.01 0.32 1.33
C VAL A 63 -4.89 1.78 1.76
N PHE A 64 -4.35 2.66 0.91
CA PHE A 64 -4.21 4.08 1.22
C PHE A 64 -5.56 4.78 1.30
N GLY A 65 -6.39 4.63 0.28
CA GLY A 65 -7.65 5.35 0.14
C GLY A 65 -8.76 4.85 1.06
N VAL A 66 -8.84 3.55 1.33
CA VAL A 66 -9.94 2.95 2.09
C VAL A 66 -9.59 2.72 3.55
N VAL A 67 -8.32 2.48 3.87
CA VAL A 67 -7.90 2.19 5.25
C VAL A 67 -7.19 3.38 5.88
N ILE A 68 -6.10 3.85 5.27
CA ILE A 68 -5.24 4.86 5.90
C ILE A 68 -5.91 6.24 5.93
N VAL A 69 -6.49 6.69 4.82
CA VAL A 69 -7.14 8.01 4.74
C VAL A 69 -8.34 8.14 5.69
N PRO A 70 -9.28 7.17 5.77
CA PRO A 70 -10.41 7.28 6.70
C PRO A 70 -10.00 7.17 8.15
N ILE A 71 -9.02 6.32 8.50
CA ILE A 71 -8.46 6.26 9.85
C ILE A 71 -7.79 7.58 10.22
N SER A 72 -6.98 8.13 9.32
CA SER A 72 -6.29 9.42 9.55
C SER A 72 -7.30 10.56 9.69
N ALA A 73 -8.32 10.60 8.85
CA ALA A 73 -9.39 11.59 8.92
C ALA A 73 -10.21 11.45 10.23
N PHE A 74 -10.52 10.22 10.64
CA PHE A 74 -11.16 9.96 11.92
C PHE A 74 -10.30 10.43 13.08
N GLN A 75 -8.99 10.14 13.09
CA GLN A 75 -8.08 10.54 14.16
C GLN A 75 -7.87 12.05 14.24
N ILE A 76 -7.80 12.74 13.11
CA ILE A 76 -7.52 14.19 13.05
C ILE A 76 -8.77 15.02 13.30
N PHE A 77 -9.92 14.63 12.74
CA PHE A 77 -11.13 15.47 12.75
C PHE A 77 -12.20 14.97 13.71
N LEU A 78 -12.43 13.66 13.79
CA LEU A 78 -13.58 13.10 14.49
C LEU A 78 -13.27 12.74 15.94
N ALA A 79 -12.09 12.17 16.20
CA ALA A 79 -11.67 11.74 17.53
C ALA A 79 -11.52 12.90 18.53
N PRO A 80 -10.93 14.07 18.18
CA PRO A 80 -10.87 15.20 19.11
C PRO A 80 -12.27 15.73 19.47
N ALA A 81 -13.15 15.86 18.48
CA ALA A 81 -14.53 16.32 18.68
C ALA A 81 -15.36 15.33 19.54
N LEU A 82 -15.15 14.02 19.38
CA LEU A 82 -15.79 12.99 20.21
C LEU A 82 -15.25 12.96 21.64
N LEU A 83 -13.95 13.22 21.82
CA LEU A 83 -13.31 13.29 23.14
C LEU A 83 -13.78 14.50 23.95
N GLU A 84 -14.08 15.63 23.29
CA GLU A 84 -14.64 16.83 23.93
C GLU A 84 -16.12 16.69 24.28
N SER A 85 -16.91 16.02 23.43
CA SER A 85 -18.37 15.94 23.58
C SER A 85 -18.88 14.76 24.41
N SER A 86 -18.07 13.73 24.66
CA SER A 86 -18.53 12.50 25.35
C SER A 86 -17.50 11.90 26.34
N PRO A 87 -17.57 12.26 27.64
CA PRO A 87 -16.66 11.75 28.67
C PRO A 87 -16.77 10.23 28.90
N ALA A 88 -17.90 9.60 28.58
CA ALA A 88 -18.10 8.15 28.71
C ALA A 88 -17.27 7.34 27.71
N TRP A 89 -17.11 7.84 26.48
CA TRP A 89 -16.35 7.19 25.41
C TRP A 89 -14.86 7.52 25.47
N ARG A 90 -14.46 8.50 26.29
CA ARG A 90 -13.07 8.97 26.42
C ARG A 90 -12.09 7.84 26.73
N LYS A 91 -12.43 6.93 27.64
CA LYS A 91 -11.58 5.79 28.01
C LYS A 91 -11.48 4.75 26.89
N VAL A 92 -12.57 4.50 26.17
CA VAL A 92 -12.62 3.52 25.06
C VAL A 92 -11.85 4.04 23.84
N LEU A 93 -12.02 5.33 23.51
CA LEU A 93 -11.26 6.00 22.46
C LEU A 93 -9.78 6.07 22.84
N LEU A 94 -9.44 6.47 24.07
CA LEU A 94 -8.05 6.45 24.55
C LEU A 94 -7.45 5.03 24.53
N ALA A 95 -8.21 3.99 24.87
CA ALA A 95 -7.75 2.60 24.77
C ALA A 95 -7.51 2.16 23.31
N LEU A 96 -8.34 2.61 22.38
CA LEU A 96 -8.12 2.42 20.93
C LEU A 96 -6.91 3.19 20.41
N PHE A 97 -6.54 4.32 21.04
CA PHE A 97 -5.31 5.06 20.74
C PHE A 97 -4.08 4.50 21.47
N GLN A 98 -4.28 3.77 22.58
CA GLN A 98 -3.25 2.98 23.25
C GLN A 98 -3.02 1.63 22.57
N ILE A 99 -3.06 1.60 21.23
CA ILE A 99 -2.53 0.47 20.49
C ILE A 99 -1.10 0.27 21.02
N PRO A 100 -0.77 -0.91 21.59
CA PRO A 100 0.52 -1.11 22.20
C PRO A 100 1.62 -0.77 21.20
N GLU A 101 2.66 -0.04 21.64
CA GLU A 101 3.74 0.37 20.74
C GLU A 101 4.37 -0.82 20.01
N TRP A 102 4.38 -2.01 20.63
CA TRP A 102 4.81 -3.25 20.00
C TRP A 102 3.93 -3.68 18.83
N PHE A 103 2.61 -3.45 18.88
CA PHE A 103 1.68 -3.76 17.79
C PHE A 103 1.80 -2.74 16.66
N VAL A 104 2.01 -1.46 16.99
CA VAL A 104 2.31 -0.43 15.98
C VAL A 104 3.65 -0.73 15.31
N ALA A 105 4.67 -1.14 16.07
CA ALA A 105 5.96 -1.57 15.53
C ALA A 105 5.83 -2.84 14.67
N GLN A 106 5.03 -3.82 15.09
CA GLN A 106 4.77 -5.01 14.27
C GLN A 106 4.02 -4.66 12.98
N ALA A 107 2.98 -3.83 13.05
CA ALA A 107 2.26 -3.35 11.87
C ALA A 107 3.16 -2.53 10.93
N PHE A 108 4.07 -1.74 11.50
CA PHE A 108 5.07 -0.98 10.75
C PHE A 108 5.97 -1.88 9.91
N TRP A 109 6.29 -3.10 10.36
CA TRP A 109 7.08 -4.08 9.58
C TRP A 109 6.21 -5.03 8.74
N LEU A 110 5.03 -5.40 9.23
CA LEU A 110 4.12 -6.32 8.53
C LEU A 110 3.58 -5.70 7.24
N VAL A 111 3.21 -4.43 7.25
CA VAL A 111 2.64 -3.76 6.07
C VAL A 111 3.64 -3.73 4.91
N PRO A 112 4.90 -3.30 5.08
CA PRO A 112 5.94 -3.44 4.08
C PRO A 112 6.15 -4.87 3.60
N LEU A 113 6.17 -5.83 4.51
CA LEU A 113 6.47 -7.23 4.19
C LEU A 113 5.34 -7.89 3.39
N VAL A 114 4.10 -7.73 3.83
CA VAL A 114 2.90 -8.17 3.09
C VAL A 114 2.85 -7.51 1.72
N TRP A 115 3.21 -6.24 1.65
CA TRP A 115 3.26 -5.52 0.40
C TRP A 115 4.35 -6.07 -0.54
N LEU A 116 5.56 -6.38 -0.04
CA LEU A 116 6.63 -6.97 -0.85
C LEU A 116 6.23 -8.34 -1.40
N LEU A 117 5.58 -9.14 -0.56
CA LEU A 117 5.00 -10.43 -0.97
C LEU A 117 3.94 -10.23 -2.04
N TRP A 118 3.03 -9.27 -1.87
CA TRP A 118 1.99 -8.95 -2.85
C TRP A 118 2.59 -8.48 -4.19
N GLY A 119 3.52 -7.52 -4.16
CA GLY A 119 4.22 -7.00 -5.33
C GLY A 119 4.99 -8.07 -6.12
N SER A 120 5.32 -9.20 -5.49
CA SER A 120 5.98 -10.35 -6.14
C SER A 120 4.99 -11.39 -6.65
N ILE A 121 3.98 -11.73 -5.84
CA ILE A 121 3.07 -12.85 -6.07
C ILE A 121 1.94 -12.47 -7.03
N ALA A 122 1.36 -11.28 -6.87
CA ALA A 122 0.21 -10.85 -7.66
C ALA A 122 0.49 -10.80 -9.17
N PRO A 123 1.63 -10.21 -9.64
CA PRO A 123 1.98 -10.23 -11.06
C PRO A 123 2.17 -11.64 -11.61
N ARG A 124 2.85 -12.51 -10.84
CA ARG A 124 3.11 -13.90 -11.21
C ARG A 124 1.82 -14.70 -11.35
N ALA A 125 0.92 -14.58 -10.39
CA ALA A 125 -0.36 -15.28 -10.39
C ALA A 125 -1.24 -14.83 -11.56
N PHE A 126 -1.28 -13.52 -11.83
CA PHE A 126 -2.01 -12.94 -12.94
C PHE A 126 -1.49 -13.43 -14.31
N ILE A 127 -0.18 -13.34 -14.54
CA ILE A 127 0.44 -13.78 -15.80
C ILE A 127 0.25 -15.28 -16.02
N ARG A 128 0.35 -16.11 -14.97
CA ARG A 128 0.06 -17.55 -15.08
C ARG A 128 -1.38 -17.84 -15.52
N ARG A 129 -2.36 -17.10 -15.02
CA ARG A 129 -3.77 -17.25 -15.43
C ARG A 129 -3.96 -16.89 -16.90
N GLN A 130 -3.34 -15.80 -17.37
CA GLN A 130 -3.40 -15.36 -18.76
C GLN A 130 -2.80 -16.39 -19.73
N ILE A 131 -1.71 -17.05 -19.35
CA ILE A 131 -1.11 -18.14 -20.15
C ILE A 131 -2.03 -19.36 -20.17
N GLY A 132 -2.63 -19.73 -19.03
CA GLY A 132 -3.54 -20.88 -18.94
C GLY A 132 -4.81 -20.70 -19.80
N SER A 133 -5.38 -19.49 -19.82
CA SER A 133 -6.55 -19.17 -20.64
C SER A 133 -6.28 -19.08 -22.15
N ALA A 134 -5.01 -19.02 -22.56
CA ALA A 134 -4.65 -18.99 -23.98
C ALA A 134 -4.50 -20.40 -24.59
N ILE A 135 -4.48 -21.44 -23.75
CA ILE A 135 -4.29 -22.86 -24.15
C ILE A 135 -5.61 -23.63 -24.13
N SER A 136 -6.62 -23.16 -23.37
CA SER A 136 -8.00 -23.67 -23.34
C SER A 136 -8.84 -23.12 -24.49
#